data_AF-A0A0B8NX54-F1
#
_entry.id   AF-A0A0B8NX54-F1
#
_cell.length_a   1.000
_cell.length_b   1.000
_cell.length_c   1.000
_cell.angle_alpha   90.00
_cell.angle_beta   90.00
_cell.angle_gamma   90.00
#
_symmetry.space_group_name_H-M   'P 1'
#
loop_
_entity.id
_entity.type
_entity.pdbx_description
1 polymer ?
#
loop_
_entity_poly.entity_id
_entity_poly.type
_entity_poly.pdbx_seq_one_letter_code
_entity_poly.pdbx_strand_id
1 'polypeptide(L)' 'MHKGQTILEVAGHLDWQHMLAFYRLRAIHSLETITDTHYQRSGLFDEVRYQIRLTQHDGNSLILEYQISDTNSLPA' A
#
# COMPACT_ATOMS: atom_id res chain seq x y z
N MET A 1 6.79 15.93 -5.61
CA MET A 1 6.84 14.53 -5.15
C MET A 1 6.90 14.52 -3.63
N HIS A 2 5.86 14.03 -2.98
CA HIS A 2 5.76 13.88 -1.54
C HIS A 2 5.95 12.42 -1.16
N LYS A 3 6.74 12.15 -0.13
CA LYS A 3 6.89 10.81 0.44
C LYS A 3 6.75 10.91 1.94
N GLY A 4 6.21 9.88 2.56
CA GLY A 4 6.04 9.82 3.99
C GLY A 4 5.72 8.43 4.48
N GLN A 5 5.67 8.32 5.80
CA GLN A 5 5.26 7.12 6.49
C GLN A 5 4.39 7.50 7.67
N THR A 6 3.37 6.71 7.95
CA THR A 6 2.54 6.84 9.16
C THR A 6 2.13 5.46 9.67
N ILE A 7 1.72 5.39 10.93
CA ILE A 7 1.09 4.21 11.50
C ILE A 7 -0.43 4.35 11.35
N LEU A 8 -1.08 3.24 10.99
CA LEU A 8 -2.53 3.09 10.93
C LEU A 8 -2.94 2.12 12.05
N GLU A 9 -3.72 2.63 12.99
CA GLU A 9 -4.30 1.82 14.05
C GLU A 9 -5.50 1.03 13.52
N VAL A 10 -5.57 -0.25 13.86
CA VAL A 10 -6.65 -1.17 13.50
C VAL A 10 -7.41 -1.56 14.76
N ALA A 11 -8.73 -1.40 14.72
CA ALA A 11 -9.58 -1.80 15.82
C ALA A 11 -9.61 -3.33 15.94
N GLY A 12 -9.15 -3.85 17.09
CA GLY A 12 -9.08 -5.29 17.33
C GLY A 12 -7.87 -5.96 16.69
N HIS A 13 -7.83 -7.29 16.73
CA HIS A 13 -6.69 -8.07 16.24
C HIS A 13 -6.73 -8.23 14.72
N LEU A 14 -5.66 -7.79 14.05
CA LEU A 14 -5.51 -7.93 12.61
C LEU A 14 -4.74 -9.22 12.27
N ASP A 15 -5.44 -10.21 11.71
CA ASP A 15 -4.77 -11.35 11.07
C ASP A 15 -4.23 -10.93 9.69
N TRP A 16 -3.05 -10.31 9.71
CA TRP A 16 -2.40 -9.78 8.53
C TRP A 16 -2.07 -10.86 7.50
N GLN A 17 -1.67 -12.04 7.95
CA GLN A 17 -1.31 -13.14 7.05
C GLN A 17 -2.54 -13.66 6.30
N HIS A 18 -3.67 -13.81 6.99
CA HIS A 18 -4.93 -14.13 6.34
C HIS A 18 -5.32 -13.08 5.30
N MET A 19 -5.18 -11.80 5.64
CA MET A 19 -5.50 -10.69 4.75
C MET A 19 -4.62 -10.70 3.48
N LEU A 20 -3.30 -10.86 3.62
CA LEU A 20 -2.37 -10.96 2.48
C LEU A 20 -2.68 -12.16 1.59
N ALA A 21 -2.97 -13.32 2.18
CA ALA A 21 -3.35 -14.52 1.44
C ALA A 21 -4.64 -14.28 0.63
N PHE A 22 -5.63 -13.60 1.22
CA PHE A 22 -6.88 -13.27 0.53
C PHE A 22 -6.67 -12.33 -0.67
N TYR A 23 -5.86 -11.27 -0.52
CA TYR A 23 -5.58 -10.33 -1.60
C TYR A 23 -4.74 -10.93 -2.73
N ARG A 24 -3.81 -11.86 -2.42
CA ARG A 24 -3.03 -12.56 -3.46
C ARG A 24 -3.90 -13.27 -4.48
N LEU A 25 -5.03 -13.83 -4.06
CA LEU A 25 -5.96 -14.52 -4.97
C LEU A 25 -6.60 -13.59 -6.01
N ARG A 26 -6.54 -12.27 -5.80
CA ARG A 26 -7.21 -11.24 -6.63
C ARG A 26 -6.24 -10.18 -7.13
N ALA A 27 -4.94 -10.43 -6.99
CA ALA A 27 -3.90 -9.46 -7.32
C ALA A 27 -4.06 -8.98 -8.78
N ILE A 28 -4.22 -7.68 -8.96
CA ILE A 28 -4.25 -7.11 -10.30
C ILE A 28 -2.82 -7.00 -10.80
N HIS A 29 -2.49 -7.81 -11.80
CA HIS A 29 -1.17 -7.79 -12.43
C HIS A 29 -0.80 -6.38 -12.87
N SER A 30 0.46 -5.98 -12.67
CA SER A 30 1.04 -4.65 -12.91
C SER A 30 0.60 -3.51 -11.97
N LEU A 31 -0.48 -3.65 -11.21
CA LEU A 31 -0.94 -2.63 -10.25
C LEU A 31 -0.63 -2.97 -8.80
N GLU A 32 -0.63 -4.26 -8.46
CA GLU A 32 -0.47 -4.72 -7.09
C GLU A 32 0.68 -5.72 -6.97
N THR A 33 1.43 -5.59 -5.87
CA THR A 33 2.43 -6.54 -5.43
C THR A 33 2.07 -6.95 -4.01
N ILE A 34 1.72 -8.23 -3.82
CA ILE A 34 1.38 -8.78 -2.51
C ILE A 34 2.34 -9.93 -2.22
N THR A 35 3.09 -9.83 -1.12
CA THR A 35 4.01 -10.87 -0.65
C THR A 35 3.54 -11.45 0.69
N ASP A 36 4.39 -12.22 1.35
CA ASP A 36 4.17 -12.70 2.73
C ASP A 36 4.33 -11.61 3.80
N THR A 37 4.91 -10.46 3.44
CA THR A 37 5.22 -9.40 4.41
C THR A 37 4.49 -8.10 4.13
N HIS A 38 4.10 -7.83 2.88
CA HIS A 38 3.49 -6.55 2.54
C HIS A 38 2.46 -6.65 1.41
N TYR A 39 1.57 -5.68 1.44
CA TYR A 39 0.72 -5.29 0.32
C TYR A 39 1.27 -3.99 -0.26
N GLN A 40 1.40 -3.89 -1.57
CA GLN A 40 1.77 -2.68 -2.27
C GLN A 40 0.86 -2.49 -3.47
N ARG A 41 0.44 -1.25 -3.72
CA ARG A 41 -0.27 -0.89 -4.94
C ARG A 41 0.17 0.46 -5.47
N SER A 42 0.01 0.66 -6.76
CA SER A 42 0.04 1.98 -7.39
C SER A 42 -1.33 2.33 -7.95
N GLY A 43 -1.52 3.61 -8.24
CA GLY A 43 -2.73 4.07 -8.91
C GLY A 43 -2.67 5.54 -9.27
N LEU A 44 -3.77 6.00 -9.85
CA LEU A 44 -4.04 7.38 -10.17
C LEU A 44 -5.32 7.78 -9.43
N PHE A 45 -5.30 8.91 -8.75
CA PHE A 45 -6.48 9.54 -8.16
C PHE A 45 -6.46 11.01 -8.59
N ASP A 46 -7.46 11.44 -9.35
CA ASP A 46 -7.43 12.69 -10.12
C ASP A 46 -6.15 12.81 -10.96
N GLU A 47 -5.38 13.89 -10.79
CA GLU A 47 -4.11 14.14 -11.47
C GLU A 47 -2.90 13.70 -10.61
N VAL A 48 -3.12 12.83 -9.63
CA VAL A 48 -2.10 12.45 -8.66
C VAL A 48 -1.82 10.97 -8.75
N ARG A 49 -0.58 10.63 -9.13
CA ARG A 49 -0.07 9.27 -9.04
C ARG A 49 0.29 8.98 -7.60
N TYR A 50 -0.12 7.82 -7.11
CA TYR A 50 0.28 7.33 -5.80
C TYR A 50 0.89 5.94 -5.91
N GLN A 51 1.78 5.65 -4.97
CA GLN A 51 2.20 4.31 -4.62
C GLN A 51 2.12 4.21 -3.11
N ILE A 52 1.51 3.14 -2.61
CA ILE A 52 1.42 2.85 -1.19
C ILE A 52 1.95 1.45 -0.91
N ARG A 53 2.56 1.28 0.25
CA ARG A 53 2.99 -0.01 0.78
C ARG A 53 2.56 -0.12 2.24
N LEU A 54 1.96 -1.26 2.57
CA LEU A 54 1.49 -1.61 3.89
C LEU A 54 2.29 -2.81 4.41
N THR A 55 2.87 -2.67 5.59
CA THR A 55 3.50 -3.77 6.34
C THR A 55 2.90 -3.82 7.74
N GLN A 56 2.85 -5.02 8.33
CA GLN A 56 2.47 -5.16 9.72
C GLN A 56 3.53 -4.51 10.63
N HIS A 57 3.08 -3.71 11.60
CA HIS A 57 3.92 -3.16 12.65
C HIS A 57 3.85 -4.06 13.89
N ASP A 58 2.62 -4.30 14.37
CA ASP A 58 2.29 -5.21 15.46
C ASP A 58 0.91 -5.87 15.22
N GLY A 59 0.32 -6.52 16.22
CA GLY A 59 -0.96 -7.23 16.10
C GLY A 59 -2.17 -6.32 15.80
N ASN A 60 -2.02 -5.01 15.96
CA ASN A 60 -3.12 -4.04 15.92
C ASN A 60 -2.81 -2.81 15.05
N SER A 61 -1.65 -2.75 14.40
CA SER A 61 -1.28 -1.60 13.60
C SER A 61 -0.49 -1.97 12.34
N LEU A 62 -0.62 -1.11 11.33
CA LEU A 62 0.09 -1.18 10.07
C LEU A 62 0.98 0.04 9.89
N ILE A 63 2.15 -0.15 9.29
CA ILE A 63 2.91 0.94 8.69
C ILE A 63 2.38 1.18 7.28
N LEU A 64 1.99 2.41 7.00
CA LEU A 64 1.73 2.93 5.66
C LEU A 64 2.92 3.77 5.20
N GLU A 65 3.65 3.26 4.21
CA GLU A 65 4.60 4.04 3.42
C GLU A 65 3.90 4.54 2.16
N TYR A 66 4.07 5.81 1.80
CA TYR A 66 3.45 6.38 0.61
C TYR A 66 4.38 7.30 -0.17
N GLN A 67 4.17 7.31 -1.48
CA GLN A 67 4.75 8.26 -2.42
C GLN A 67 3.64 8.79 -3.31
N ILE A 68 3.56 10.11 -3.41
CA ILE A 68 2.53 10.84 -4.13
C ILE A 68 3.20 11.87 -5.04
N SER A 69 2.80 11.92 -6.30
CA SER A 69 3.36 12.84 -7.30
C SER A 69 2.31 13.28 -8.31
N ASP A 70 2.32 14.55 -8.67
CA ASP A 70 1.48 15.07 -9.75
C ASP A 70 1.84 14.42 -11.10
N THR A 71 0.84 14.16 -11.93
CA THR A 71 0.97 13.62 -13.30
C THR A 71 1.83 14.51 -14.20
N ASN A 72 1.93 15.81 -13.90
CA ASN A 72 2.78 16.78 -14.62
C ASN A 72 4.28 16.55 -14.48
N SER A 73 4.71 15.52 -13.75
CA SER A 73 6.11 15.13 -13.61
C SER A 73 6.41 13.78 -14.25
N LEU A 74 6.42 13.75 -15.58
CA LEU A 74 7.22 12.78 -16.34
C LEU A 74 8.08 13.55 -17.35
N PRO A 75 9.41 13.34 -17.38
CA PRO A 75 10.18 13.62 -18.59
C PRO A 75 9.68 12.68 -19.69
N ALA A 76 9.74 13.19 -20.93
CA ALA A 76 9.52 12.43 -22.16
C ALA A 76 10.43 11.21 -22.28
#